data_AF-A0A8S9WCG6-F1
#
_entry.id   AF-A0A8S9WCG6-F1
#
_cell.length_a   1.000
_cell.length_b   1.000
_cell.length_c   1.000
_cell.angle_alpha   90.00
_cell.angle_beta   90.00
_cell.angle_gamma   90.00
#
_symmetry.space_group_name_H-M   'P 1'
#
loop_
_entity.id
_entity.type
_entity.pdbx_description
1 polymer ?
#
loop_
_entity_poly.entity_id
_entity_poly.type
_entity_poly.pdbx_seq_one_letter_code
_entity_poly.pdbx_strand_id
1 'polypeptide(L)'
;MQIDTEHKELAAELIEVYTNLTGKKKSEIDELVTDLEQGLNFKLVRGLRTLLERRCTFNSKFRVEPVLARKTVFEAANTQKVTSYAEREAVLESVAANLNIPVPDLELSLWADQDSEVVLDAFTALKPEELLKSYNLSLAQTLLFKATGMTLTFKSNSKAIFRAIKHNGLMYTLKGDKIRIEGASSLLKLSERYGTSLARLLPAIANSDEWAIDAEIVVRRATPRIYHFMLDSSSKKLLRTNEQAVKLTFDSLLEERFYNGFLSTSAANSWDLIREPDAVFTSKGVSIPDFKFKHKETGTEIYFEIVGYWTEEYLRKKLSKLRAMQTNILVAIDRSLACFNALKFDLELDQPVILFSGKVPVGDVVRFLAKIERDAVTKQAESFKGTRIELEGDIIRIKDIVARYGIGTDVVRACFDDPGYVVFKEVVVKNELLQEVK
;
A
#
# COMPACT_ATOMS: atom_id res chain seq x y z
N MET A 1 19.87 20.55 -0.59
CA MET A 1 20.34 21.89 -0.99
C MET A 1 19.93 22.88 0.08
N GLN A 2 20.76 23.87 0.40
CA GLN A 2 20.35 24.96 1.27
C GLN A 2 19.29 25.82 0.57
N ILE A 3 18.46 26.50 1.36
CA ILE A 3 17.42 27.39 0.85
C ILE A 3 17.88 28.82 1.13
N ASP A 4 18.69 29.37 0.23
CA ASP A 4 19.16 30.76 0.27
C ASP A 4 18.27 31.67 -0.61
N THR A 5 18.61 32.95 -0.66
CA THR A 5 17.85 33.97 -1.41
C THR A 5 17.87 33.71 -2.92
N GLU A 6 19.01 33.39 -3.50
CA GLU A 6 19.17 33.14 -4.94
C GLU A 6 18.27 31.98 -5.41
N HIS A 7 18.26 30.87 -4.65
CA HIS A 7 17.37 29.75 -4.97
C HIS A 7 15.89 30.11 -4.83
N LYS A 8 15.52 31.00 -3.89
CA LYS A 8 14.14 31.47 -3.71
C LYS A 8 13.70 32.38 -4.85
N GLU A 9 14.58 33.25 -5.33
CA GLU A 9 14.33 34.12 -6.49
C GLU A 9 14.10 33.28 -7.74
N LEU A 10 15.00 32.34 -8.06
CA LEU A 10 14.81 31.40 -9.17
C LEU A 10 13.48 30.62 -9.08
N ALA A 11 13.15 30.12 -7.89
CA ALA A 11 11.90 29.42 -7.69
C ALA A 11 10.68 30.33 -7.91
N ALA A 12 10.75 31.60 -7.48
CA ALA A 12 9.69 32.58 -7.68
C ALA A 12 9.50 32.92 -9.18
N GLU A 13 10.59 33.17 -9.90
CA GLU A 13 10.56 33.43 -11.35
C GLU A 13 9.92 32.27 -12.10
N LEU A 14 10.32 31.03 -11.81
CA LEU A 14 9.72 29.84 -12.43
C LEU A 14 8.23 29.71 -12.08
N ILE A 15 7.81 29.98 -10.84
CA ILE A 15 6.39 29.95 -10.48
C ILE A 15 5.60 31.02 -11.24
N GLU A 16 6.19 32.21 -11.41
CA GLU A 16 5.57 33.33 -12.13
C GLU A 16 5.35 33.00 -13.62
N VAL A 17 6.33 32.36 -14.28
CA VAL A 17 6.20 31.88 -15.66
C VAL A 17 4.93 31.02 -15.83
N TYR A 18 4.72 30.02 -14.96
CA TYR A 18 3.54 29.15 -15.05
C TYR A 18 2.24 29.86 -14.65
N THR A 19 2.31 30.85 -13.77
CA THR A 19 1.12 31.62 -13.35
C THR A 19 0.63 32.52 -14.49
N ASN A 20 1.55 33.24 -15.14
CA ASN A 20 1.25 34.21 -16.18
C ASN A 20 0.89 33.58 -17.54
N LEU A 21 1.32 32.33 -17.78
CA LEU A 21 1.10 31.62 -19.05
C LEU A 21 -0.12 30.69 -19.05
N THR A 22 -1.05 30.89 -18.12
CA THR A 22 -2.34 30.18 -18.16
C THR A 22 -3.05 30.51 -19.49
N GLY A 23 -3.43 29.49 -20.24
CA GLY A 23 -4.03 29.59 -21.57
C GLY A 23 -3.03 29.55 -22.74
N LYS A 24 -1.72 29.47 -22.49
CA LYS A 24 -0.68 29.31 -23.52
C LYS A 24 -0.32 27.86 -23.81
N LYS A 25 0.30 27.61 -24.97
CA LYS A 25 0.80 26.29 -25.34
C LYS A 25 1.98 25.89 -24.47
N LYS A 26 2.16 24.60 -24.25
CA LYS A 26 3.30 24.06 -23.51
C LYS A 26 4.64 24.38 -24.21
N SER A 27 4.68 24.43 -25.53
CA SER A 27 5.89 24.86 -26.27
C SER A 27 6.35 26.27 -25.89
N GLU A 28 5.42 27.22 -25.75
CA GLU A 28 5.75 28.61 -25.35
C GLU A 28 6.33 28.66 -23.92
N ILE A 29 5.80 27.82 -23.02
CA ILE A 29 6.32 27.67 -21.65
C ILE A 29 7.73 27.05 -21.69
N ASP A 30 7.92 26.02 -22.51
CA ASP A 30 9.18 25.29 -22.64
C ASP A 30 10.31 26.17 -23.21
N GLU A 31 10.00 27.03 -24.18
CA GLU A 31 10.93 28.02 -24.72
C GLU A 31 11.40 28.98 -23.62
N LEU A 32 10.47 29.59 -22.88
CA LEU A 32 10.79 30.51 -21.78
C LEU A 32 11.59 29.85 -20.65
N VAL A 33 11.24 28.61 -20.28
CA VAL A 33 12.00 27.87 -19.27
C VAL A 33 13.40 27.51 -19.79
N THR A 34 13.54 27.20 -21.08
CA THR A 34 14.85 26.92 -21.70
C THR A 34 15.75 28.14 -21.71
N ASP A 35 15.19 29.33 -21.92
CA ASP A 35 15.94 30.59 -21.82
C ASP A 35 16.42 30.84 -20.38
N LEU A 36 15.59 30.53 -19.38
CA LEU A 36 16.00 30.58 -17.96
C LEU A 36 17.06 29.53 -17.60
N GLU A 37 17.18 28.42 -18.34
CA GLU A 37 18.28 27.47 -18.13
C GLU A 37 19.65 28.07 -18.49
N GLN A 38 19.70 29.09 -19.35
CA GLN A 38 20.94 29.69 -19.81
C GLN A 38 21.61 30.50 -18.69
N GLY A 39 22.71 29.97 -18.15
CA GLY A 39 23.48 30.62 -17.07
C GLY A 39 23.21 30.07 -15.67
N LEU A 40 22.28 29.13 -15.53
CA LEU A 40 21.94 28.48 -14.26
C LEU A 40 22.28 26.99 -14.25
N ASN A 41 22.18 26.35 -13.07
CA ASN A 41 22.30 24.91 -12.96
C ASN A 41 21.09 24.22 -13.61
N PHE A 42 21.25 23.79 -14.86
CA PHE A 42 20.19 23.13 -15.64
C PHE A 42 19.51 21.95 -14.91
N LYS A 43 20.24 21.22 -14.04
CA LYS A 43 19.65 20.10 -13.28
C LYS A 43 18.63 20.58 -12.26
N LEU A 44 18.91 21.72 -11.62
CA LEU A 44 18.00 22.34 -10.67
C LEU A 44 16.76 22.87 -11.41
N VAL A 45 16.95 23.65 -12.46
CA VAL A 45 15.84 24.25 -13.24
C VAL A 45 14.90 23.16 -13.76
N ARG A 46 15.44 22.13 -14.40
CA ARG A 46 14.64 20.97 -14.88
C ARG A 46 13.93 20.22 -13.76
N GLY A 47 14.58 20.11 -12.61
CA GLY A 47 14.00 19.49 -11.43
C GLY A 47 12.82 20.27 -10.86
N LEU A 48 12.94 21.61 -10.78
CA LEU A 48 11.88 22.50 -10.37
C LEU A 48 10.73 22.52 -11.38
N ARG A 49 11.06 22.62 -12.69
CA ARG A 49 10.12 22.49 -13.81
C ARG A 49 9.27 21.23 -13.67
N THR A 50 9.90 20.06 -13.48
CA THR A 50 9.19 18.78 -13.32
C THR A 50 8.18 18.81 -12.16
N LEU A 51 8.49 19.51 -11.06
CA LEU A 51 7.59 19.62 -9.92
C LEU A 51 6.44 20.61 -10.15
N LEU A 52 6.66 21.65 -10.95
CA LEU A 52 5.64 22.61 -11.37
C LEU A 52 4.68 22.00 -12.40
N GLU A 53 5.20 21.26 -13.38
CA GLU A 53 4.39 20.57 -14.40
C GLU A 53 3.42 19.55 -13.77
N ARG A 54 3.82 18.86 -12.69
CA ARG A 54 2.93 17.95 -11.93
C ARG A 54 1.74 18.67 -11.27
N ARG A 55 1.77 20.01 -11.22
CA ARG A 55 0.72 20.88 -10.67
C ARG A 55 -0.03 21.64 -11.75
N CYS A 56 0.25 21.33 -13.01
CA CYS A 56 -0.43 21.86 -14.17
C CYS A 56 -1.49 20.87 -14.65
N THR A 57 -2.60 21.40 -15.12
CA THR A 57 -3.59 20.65 -15.92
C THR A 57 -3.46 21.14 -17.34
N PHE A 58 -3.04 20.25 -18.24
CA PHE A 58 -2.93 20.54 -19.66
C PHE A 58 -4.09 19.91 -20.42
N ASN A 59 -4.73 20.70 -21.28
CA ASN A 59 -5.85 20.25 -22.10
C ASN A 59 -5.54 20.49 -23.58
N SER A 60 -5.87 19.49 -24.40
CA SER A 60 -5.87 19.63 -25.86
C SER A 60 -7.10 20.40 -26.31
N LYS A 61 -6.92 21.46 -27.09
CA LYS A 61 -8.01 22.23 -27.70
C LYS A 61 -8.12 21.86 -29.18
N PHE A 62 -9.17 21.13 -29.54
CA PHE A 62 -9.44 20.71 -30.91
C PHE A 62 -10.94 20.75 -31.23
N ARG A 63 -11.29 20.88 -32.51
CA ARG A 63 -12.68 20.75 -32.98
C ARG A 63 -13.02 19.34 -33.42
N VAL A 64 -12.01 18.63 -33.93
CA VAL A 64 -12.10 17.22 -34.33
C VAL A 64 -11.01 16.46 -33.59
N GLU A 65 -11.34 15.26 -33.14
CA GLU A 65 -10.38 14.42 -32.42
C GLU A 65 -9.09 14.23 -33.26
N PRO A 66 -7.89 14.47 -32.71
CA PRO A 66 -6.67 14.57 -33.51
C PRO A 66 -6.30 13.32 -34.29
N VAL A 67 -6.55 12.12 -33.74
CA VAL A 67 -6.32 10.85 -34.45
C VAL A 67 -7.23 10.75 -35.67
N LEU A 68 -8.51 11.12 -35.53
CA LEU A 68 -9.48 11.15 -36.62
C LEU A 68 -9.10 12.19 -37.68
N ALA A 69 -8.75 13.42 -37.25
CA ALA A 69 -8.33 14.49 -38.16
C ALA A 69 -7.13 14.05 -39.02
N ARG A 70 -6.08 13.50 -38.37
CA ARG A 70 -4.90 12.97 -39.06
C ARG A 70 -5.25 11.84 -40.02
N LYS A 71 -6.08 10.89 -39.59
CA LYS A 71 -6.54 9.79 -40.45
C LYS A 71 -7.22 10.32 -41.72
N THR A 72 -8.21 11.21 -41.56
CA THR A 72 -8.97 11.74 -42.71
C THR A 72 -8.11 12.54 -43.67
N VAL A 73 -7.20 13.37 -43.14
CA VAL A 73 -6.30 14.18 -43.97
C VAL A 73 -5.28 13.31 -44.68
N PHE A 74 -4.67 12.33 -44.00
CA PHE A 74 -3.65 11.47 -44.60
C PHE A 74 -4.23 10.48 -45.62
N GLU A 75 -5.44 9.98 -45.42
CA GLU A 75 -6.14 9.15 -46.43
C GLU A 75 -6.46 9.96 -47.69
N ALA A 76 -6.96 11.20 -47.53
CA ALA A 76 -7.21 12.11 -48.65
C ALA A 76 -5.91 12.49 -49.38
N ALA A 77 -4.85 12.82 -48.63
CA ALA A 77 -3.55 13.16 -49.19
C ALA A 77 -2.90 11.99 -49.96
N ASN A 78 -3.03 10.77 -49.44
CA ASN A 78 -2.53 9.57 -50.12
C ASN A 78 -3.29 9.28 -51.43
N THR A 79 -4.61 9.50 -51.45
CA THR A 79 -5.43 9.33 -52.65
C THR A 79 -5.03 10.30 -53.75
N GLN A 80 -4.76 11.56 -53.39
CA GLN A 80 -4.36 12.62 -54.32
C GLN A 80 -2.86 12.65 -54.62
N LYS A 81 -2.04 11.83 -53.92
CA LYS A 81 -0.57 11.80 -54.03
C LYS A 81 0.06 13.19 -53.91
N VAL A 82 -0.31 13.91 -52.84
CA VAL A 82 0.15 15.28 -52.57
C VAL A 82 1.68 15.37 -52.52
N THR A 83 2.27 16.23 -53.35
CA THR A 83 3.71 16.53 -53.39
C THR A 83 4.02 18.03 -53.37
N SER A 84 3.01 18.90 -53.56
CA SER A 84 3.17 20.36 -53.57
C SER A 84 2.29 21.07 -52.52
N TYR A 85 2.61 22.33 -52.22
CA TYR A 85 1.82 23.16 -51.30
C TYR A 85 0.39 23.42 -51.78
N ALA A 86 0.19 23.62 -53.09
CA ALA A 86 -1.14 23.83 -53.66
C ALA A 86 -2.03 22.57 -53.51
N GLU A 87 -1.45 21.39 -53.72
CA GLU A 87 -2.15 20.11 -53.51
C GLU A 87 -2.46 19.88 -52.02
N ARG A 88 -1.57 20.29 -51.11
CA ARG A 88 -1.82 20.24 -49.66
C ARG A 88 -3.01 21.11 -49.28
N GLU A 89 -3.06 22.35 -49.76
CA GLU A 89 -4.18 23.27 -49.49
C GLU A 89 -5.50 22.70 -50.00
N ALA A 90 -5.53 22.18 -51.24
CA ALA A 90 -6.73 21.56 -51.81
C ALA A 90 -7.24 20.35 -50.99
N VAL A 91 -6.34 19.52 -50.46
CA VAL A 91 -6.71 18.39 -49.58
C VAL A 91 -7.29 18.89 -48.27
N LEU A 92 -6.66 19.88 -47.63
CA LEU A 92 -7.14 20.43 -46.37
C LEU A 92 -8.50 21.12 -46.54
N GLU A 93 -8.70 21.87 -47.61
CA GLU A 93 -10.00 22.49 -47.94
C GLU A 93 -11.09 21.43 -48.14
N SER A 94 -10.80 20.38 -48.92
CA SER A 94 -11.73 19.27 -49.17
C SER A 94 -12.11 18.55 -47.86
N VAL A 95 -11.12 18.21 -47.03
CA VAL A 95 -11.38 17.51 -45.76
C VAL A 95 -12.09 18.42 -44.76
N ALA A 96 -11.73 19.69 -44.68
CA ALA A 96 -12.39 20.66 -43.81
C ALA A 96 -13.86 20.88 -44.22
N ALA A 97 -14.14 20.96 -45.53
CA ALA A 97 -15.49 21.04 -46.05
C ALA A 97 -16.32 19.79 -45.70
N ASN A 98 -15.75 18.60 -45.85
CA ASN A 98 -16.43 17.33 -45.49
C ASN A 98 -16.72 17.23 -43.99
N LEU A 99 -15.85 17.77 -43.14
CA LEU A 99 -16.01 17.79 -41.69
C LEU A 99 -16.81 19.01 -41.18
N ASN A 100 -17.22 19.91 -42.08
CA ASN A 100 -17.94 21.15 -41.80
C ASN A 100 -17.24 22.05 -40.75
N ILE A 101 -15.93 22.21 -40.88
CA ILE A 101 -15.11 23.06 -40.03
C ILE A 101 -14.21 23.99 -40.87
N PRO A 102 -13.75 25.12 -40.32
CA PRO A 102 -12.72 25.94 -40.98
C PRO A 102 -11.39 25.19 -41.12
N VAL A 103 -10.67 25.43 -42.23
CA VAL A 103 -9.32 24.87 -42.46
C VAL A 103 -8.35 25.16 -41.31
N PRO A 104 -8.28 26.39 -40.74
CA PRO A 104 -7.38 26.65 -39.61
C PRO A 104 -7.70 25.78 -38.38
N ASP A 105 -8.99 25.52 -38.13
CA ASP A 105 -9.42 24.68 -37.01
C ASP A 105 -9.08 23.20 -37.26
N LEU A 106 -9.13 22.74 -38.51
CA LEU A 106 -8.67 21.41 -38.91
C LEU A 106 -7.15 21.28 -38.70
N GLU A 107 -6.38 22.26 -39.19
CA GLU A 107 -4.92 22.26 -39.05
C GLU A 107 -4.47 22.27 -37.59
N LEU A 108 -5.13 23.05 -36.73
CA LEU A 108 -4.90 23.02 -35.29
C LEU A 108 -5.25 21.65 -34.70
N SER A 109 -6.38 21.07 -35.11
CA SER A 109 -6.84 19.77 -34.60
C SER A 109 -5.91 18.61 -34.96
N LEU A 110 -5.13 18.69 -36.05
CA LEU A 110 -4.20 17.62 -36.44
C LEU A 110 -3.15 17.30 -35.36
N TRP A 111 -2.73 18.30 -34.60
CA TRP A 111 -1.59 18.22 -33.70
C TRP A 111 -1.92 18.60 -32.25
N ALA A 112 -3.18 18.91 -31.94
CA ALA A 112 -3.60 19.39 -30.62
C ALA A 112 -3.35 18.40 -29.46
N ASP A 113 -3.14 17.11 -29.75
CA ASP A 113 -2.76 16.07 -28.79
C ASP A 113 -1.24 15.95 -28.57
N GLN A 114 -0.41 16.66 -29.34
CA GLN A 114 1.02 16.67 -29.13
C GLN A 114 1.38 17.42 -27.84
N ASP A 115 2.39 16.91 -27.13
CA ASP A 115 2.84 17.48 -25.86
C ASP A 115 3.31 18.95 -26.00
N SER A 116 3.79 19.39 -27.16
CA SER A 116 4.12 20.80 -27.42
C SER A 116 2.89 21.70 -27.59
N GLU A 117 1.77 21.15 -28.05
CA GLU A 117 0.58 21.89 -28.47
C GLU A 117 -0.53 21.94 -27.41
N VAL A 118 -0.44 21.10 -26.37
CA VAL A 118 -1.39 21.15 -25.25
C VAL A 118 -1.33 22.49 -24.54
N VAL A 119 -2.49 22.97 -24.11
CA VAL A 119 -2.64 24.30 -23.50
C VAL A 119 -2.73 24.16 -21.99
N LEU A 120 -2.01 25.02 -21.26
CA LEU A 120 -2.11 25.10 -19.82
C LEU A 120 -3.48 25.63 -19.41
N ASP A 121 -4.32 24.79 -18.80
CA ASP A 121 -5.68 25.15 -18.38
C ASP A 121 -5.71 25.69 -16.95
N ALA A 122 -5.02 24.99 -16.04
CA ALA A 122 -4.95 25.37 -14.64
C ALA A 122 -3.57 25.08 -14.07
N PHE A 123 -3.10 25.96 -13.18
CA PHE A 123 -1.86 25.79 -12.44
C PHE A 123 -2.08 26.06 -10.94
N THR A 124 -1.67 25.12 -10.09
CA THR A 124 -1.71 25.30 -8.64
C THR A 124 -0.35 25.76 -8.12
N ALA A 125 -0.20 27.07 -7.92
CA ALA A 125 1.02 27.68 -7.43
C ALA A 125 1.43 27.18 -6.03
N LEU A 126 2.74 27.14 -5.80
CA LEU A 126 3.34 26.93 -4.48
C LEU A 126 4.09 28.19 -4.05
N LYS A 127 4.34 28.33 -2.75
CA LYS A 127 5.33 29.31 -2.29
C LYS A 127 6.74 28.85 -2.74
N PRO A 128 7.65 29.77 -3.11
CA PRO A 128 9.00 29.41 -3.57
C PRO A 128 9.75 28.49 -2.60
N GLU A 129 9.67 28.77 -1.30
CA GLU A 129 10.29 27.93 -0.27
C GLU A 129 9.70 26.51 -0.22
N GLU A 130 8.39 26.35 -0.43
CA GLU A 130 7.75 25.03 -0.48
C GLU A 130 8.15 24.24 -1.72
N LEU A 131 8.35 24.90 -2.86
CA LEU A 131 8.85 24.28 -4.09
C LEU A 131 10.27 23.73 -3.86
N LEU A 132 11.16 24.53 -3.26
CA LEU A 132 12.53 24.11 -2.94
C LEU A 132 12.56 22.95 -1.93
N LYS A 133 11.70 22.99 -0.90
CA LYS A 133 11.52 21.87 0.04
C LYS A 133 11.01 20.60 -0.65
N SER A 134 10.11 20.75 -1.62
CA SER A 134 9.59 19.63 -2.44
C SER A 134 10.69 19.06 -3.35
N TYR A 135 11.55 19.92 -3.89
CA TYR A 135 12.71 19.54 -4.68
C TYR A 135 13.73 18.75 -3.88
N ASN A 136 14.13 19.25 -2.70
CA ASN A 136 15.02 18.54 -1.79
C ASN A 136 14.47 17.15 -1.40
N LEU A 137 13.18 17.07 -1.08
CA LEU A 137 12.52 15.81 -0.78
C LEU A 137 12.56 14.85 -1.98
N SER A 138 12.18 15.32 -3.17
CA SER A 138 12.16 14.50 -4.39
C SER A 138 13.57 14.02 -4.78
N LEU A 139 14.59 14.86 -4.58
CA LEU A 139 15.99 14.52 -4.81
C LEU A 139 16.46 13.42 -3.86
N ALA A 140 16.16 13.56 -2.57
CA ALA A 140 16.48 12.54 -1.56
C ALA A 140 15.74 11.22 -1.85
N GLN A 141 14.46 11.28 -2.21
CA GLN A 141 13.67 10.11 -2.62
C GLN A 141 14.27 9.40 -3.84
N THR A 142 14.72 10.17 -4.83
CA THR A 142 15.34 9.62 -6.04
C THR A 142 16.66 8.91 -5.75
N LEU A 143 17.43 9.40 -4.76
CA LEU A 143 18.60 8.69 -4.26
C LEU A 143 18.22 7.40 -3.54
N LEU A 144 17.18 7.43 -2.69
CA LEU A 144 16.67 6.26 -1.97
C LEU A 144 16.07 5.19 -2.89
N PHE A 145 15.56 5.55 -4.08
CA PHE A 145 15.13 4.55 -5.08
C PHE A 145 16.25 3.58 -5.46
N LYS A 146 17.51 4.03 -5.41
CA LYS A 146 18.69 3.23 -5.74
C LYS A 146 19.34 2.60 -4.51
N ALA A 147 18.71 2.70 -3.34
CA ALA A 147 19.29 2.20 -2.10
C ALA A 147 19.17 0.67 -1.99
N THR A 148 20.26 0.07 -1.51
CA THR A 148 20.44 -1.35 -1.22
C THR A 148 20.00 -1.73 0.18
N GLY A 149 19.76 -0.72 1.00
CA GLY A 149 19.32 -0.86 2.37
C GLY A 149 19.23 0.50 3.04
N MET A 150 18.47 0.57 4.12
CA MET A 150 18.40 1.78 4.94
C MET A 150 18.30 1.41 6.41
N THR A 151 19.12 2.03 7.24
CA THR A 151 19.00 1.98 8.70
C THR A 151 18.33 3.26 9.17
N LEU A 152 17.28 3.13 9.96
CA LEU A 152 16.55 4.23 10.56
C LEU A 152 16.68 4.15 12.09
N THR A 153 17.03 5.28 12.71
CA THR A 153 17.08 5.46 14.17
C THR A 153 16.11 6.56 14.57
N PHE A 154 15.36 6.38 15.66
CA PHE A 154 14.42 7.39 16.18
C PHE A 154 14.34 7.31 17.71
N LYS A 155 14.07 8.44 18.38
CA LYS A 155 13.82 8.47 19.83
C LYS A 155 12.34 8.43 20.20
N SER A 156 11.48 9.02 19.38
CA SER A 156 10.04 9.16 19.62
C SER A 156 9.24 8.90 18.34
N ASN A 157 7.99 8.45 18.51
CA ASN A 157 7.04 8.11 17.45
C ASN A 157 7.38 6.88 16.57
N SER A 158 7.61 5.74 17.23
CA SER A 158 7.79 4.44 16.57
C SER A 158 6.55 4.00 15.76
N LYS A 159 5.34 4.21 16.29
CA LYS A 159 4.10 3.66 15.70
C LYS A 159 3.83 4.21 14.30
N ALA A 160 3.88 5.53 14.09
CA ALA A 160 3.59 6.12 12.78
C ALA A 160 4.59 5.66 11.70
N ILE A 161 5.87 5.52 12.07
CA ILE A 161 6.92 5.02 11.19
C ILE A 161 6.70 3.54 10.87
N PHE A 162 6.39 2.70 11.88
CA PHE A 162 6.08 1.29 11.66
C PHE A 162 4.87 1.10 10.76
N ARG A 163 3.80 1.87 10.96
CA ARG A 163 2.63 1.90 10.07
C ARG A 163 3.03 2.25 8.64
N ALA A 164 3.86 3.29 8.46
CA ALA A 164 4.35 3.65 7.13
C ALA A 164 5.24 2.56 6.50
N ILE A 165 6.04 1.84 7.28
CA ILE A 165 6.84 0.70 6.80
C ILE A 165 5.91 -0.44 6.34
N LYS A 166 4.90 -0.79 7.14
CA LYS A 166 3.90 -1.81 6.82
C LYS A 166 3.07 -1.43 5.60
N HIS A 167 2.62 -0.18 5.51
CA HIS A 167 1.89 0.36 4.36
C HIS A 167 2.64 0.20 3.05
N ASN A 168 3.95 0.45 3.09
CA ASN A 168 4.81 0.32 1.93
C ASN A 168 5.28 -1.14 1.70
N GLY A 169 4.82 -2.10 2.52
CA GLY A 169 5.12 -3.53 2.42
C GLY A 169 6.60 -3.87 2.59
N LEU A 170 7.36 -3.00 3.28
CA LEU A 170 8.81 -3.08 3.33
C LEU A 170 9.29 -4.20 4.28
N MET A 171 10.36 -4.88 3.88
CA MET A 171 11.03 -5.86 4.71
C MET A 171 11.92 -5.15 5.73
N TYR A 172 11.62 -5.35 7.01
CA TYR A 172 12.38 -4.72 8.09
C TYR A 172 12.76 -5.70 9.19
N THR A 173 13.87 -5.39 9.86
CA THR A 173 14.32 -6.03 11.09
C THR A 173 14.52 -4.98 12.16
N LEU A 174 13.91 -5.20 13.32
CA LEU A 174 14.10 -4.37 14.51
C LEU A 174 15.24 -4.91 15.38
N LYS A 175 16.15 -4.03 15.80
CA LYS A 175 17.21 -4.29 16.78
C LYS A 175 17.32 -3.08 17.72
N GLY A 176 16.74 -3.17 18.92
CA GLY A 176 16.71 -2.05 19.87
C GLY A 176 15.92 -0.87 19.32
N ASP A 177 16.55 0.31 19.25
CA ASP A 177 16.04 1.57 18.70
C ASP A 177 16.29 1.75 17.19
N LYS A 178 16.88 0.74 16.54
CA LYS A 178 17.22 0.78 15.11
C LYS A 178 16.34 -0.16 14.30
N ILE A 179 15.74 0.38 13.24
CA ILE A 179 15.07 -0.40 12.21
C ILE A 179 16.00 -0.50 11.01
N ARG A 180 16.39 -1.73 10.64
CA ARG A 180 17.04 -2.00 9.36
C ARG A 180 15.99 -2.41 8.35
N ILE A 181 15.78 -1.59 7.33
CA ILE A 181 14.96 -1.92 6.17
C ILE A 181 15.87 -2.56 5.14
N GLU A 182 15.65 -3.84 4.85
CA GLU A 182 16.39 -4.56 3.81
C GLU A 182 16.06 -3.92 2.45
N GLY A 183 17.06 -3.69 1.60
CA GLY A 183 16.87 -2.95 0.35
C GLY A 183 17.03 -3.80 -0.89
N ALA A 184 16.83 -3.13 -2.02
CA ALA A 184 16.43 -3.78 -3.27
C ALA A 184 17.55 -4.54 -4.00
N SER A 185 18.80 -4.46 -3.54
CA SER A 185 19.94 -5.11 -4.21
C SER A 185 20.22 -6.53 -3.77
N SER A 186 19.67 -7.00 -2.64
CA SER A 186 19.50 -8.44 -2.42
C SER A 186 18.46 -9.02 -3.40
N LEU A 187 17.68 -8.17 -4.08
CA LEU A 187 16.49 -8.51 -4.85
C LEU A 187 16.81 -8.39 -6.35
N LEU A 188 17.41 -9.42 -6.92
CA LEU A 188 17.48 -9.58 -8.37
C LEU A 188 16.04 -9.55 -8.95
N LYS A 189 15.79 -8.57 -9.84
CA LYS A 189 14.64 -8.40 -10.76
C LYS A 189 13.43 -7.53 -10.33
N LEU A 190 13.30 -7.08 -9.07
CA LEU A 190 12.15 -6.24 -8.63
C LEU A 190 12.55 -4.88 -8.02
N SER A 191 13.78 -4.42 -8.28
CA SER A 191 14.42 -3.33 -7.52
C SER A 191 13.71 -1.97 -7.59
N GLU A 192 13.02 -1.65 -8.68
CA GLU A 192 12.40 -0.33 -8.87
C GLU A 192 11.11 -0.14 -8.06
N ARG A 193 10.24 -1.16 -7.99
CA ARG A 193 8.98 -1.10 -7.23
C ARG A 193 9.25 -1.04 -5.72
N TYR A 194 10.20 -1.86 -5.26
CA TYR A 194 10.61 -1.86 -3.86
C TYR A 194 11.37 -0.57 -3.50
N GLY A 195 12.29 -0.10 -4.36
CA GLY A 195 12.97 1.19 -4.17
C GLY A 195 12.00 2.37 -4.10
N THR A 196 10.95 2.36 -4.94
CA THR A 196 9.88 3.37 -4.89
C THR A 196 9.17 3.36 -3.54
N SER A 197 8.88 2.17 -3.01
CA SER A 197 8.22 2.00 -1.71
C SER A 197 9.13 2.46 -0.55
N LEU A 198 10.43 2.21 -0.64
CA LEU A 198 11.42 2.69 0.34
C LEU A 198 11.46 4.23 0.40
N ALA A 199 11.52 4.89 -0.75
CA ALA A 199 11.56 6.34 -0.81
C ALA A 199 10.25 7.02 -0.38
N ARG A 200 9.10 6.34 -0.53
CA ARG A 200 7.81 6.80 0.01
C ARG A 200 7.77 6.82 1.54
N LEU A 201 8.72 6.17 2.22
CA LEU A 201 8.84 6.25 3.67
C LEU A 201 9.42 7.58 4.16
N LEU A 202 10.24 8.25 3.35
CA LEU A 202 10.98 9.45 3.75
C LEU A 202 10.08 10.59 4.29
N PRO A 203 8.92 10.92 3.69
CA PRO A 203 8.02 11.93 4.25
C PRO A 203 7.51 11.58 5.65
N ALA A 204 7.18 10.30 5.89
CA ALA A 204 6.72 9.85 7.21
C ALA A 204 7.84 9.92 8.26
N ILE A 205 9.08 9.63 7.87
CA ILE A 205 10.26 9.79 8.73
C ILE A 205 10.49 11.27 9.05
N ALA A 206 10.47 12.13 8.02
CA ALA A 206 10.73 13.57 8.15
C ALA A 206 9.71 14.29 9.04
N ASN A 207 8.49 13.74 9.16
CA ASN A 207 7.47 14.25 10.08
C ASN A 207 7.80 14.01 11.56
N SER A 208 8.65 13.02 11.89
CA SER A 208 9.09 12.78 13.28
C SER A 208 10.05 13.87 13.78
N ASP A 209 10.21 13.99 15.10
CA ASP A 209 11.02 15.03 15.73
C ASP A 209 12.51 14.70 15.75
N GLU A 210 12.85 13.47 16.15
CA GLU A 210 14.22 13.00 16.21
C GLU A 210 14.38 11.73 15.40
N TRP A 211 15.07 11.84 14.26
CA TRP A 211 15.33 10.75 13.35
C TRP A 211 16.71 10.88 12.70
N ALA A 212 17.28 9.74 12.31
CA ALA A 212 18.46 9.65 11.47
C ALA A 212 18.32 8.45 10.53
N ILE A 213 18.61 8.67 9.25
CA ILE A 213 18.71 7.62 8.24
C ILE A 213 20.14 7.48 7.76
N ASP A 214 20.54 6.23 7.53
CA ASP A 214 21.75 5.86 6.81
C ASP A 214 21.35 4.87 5.71
N ALA A 215 21.36 5.34 4.46
CA ALA A 215 21.00 4.55 3.30
C ALA A 215 22.24 4.17 2.49
N GLU A 216 22.37 2.90 2.17
CA GLU A 216 23.45 2.36 1.34
C GLU A 216 23.03 2.50 -0.14
N ILE A 217 23.81 3.20 -0.95
CA ILE A 217 23.53 3.42 -2.37
C ILE A 217 24.64 2.80 -3.21
N VAL A 218 24.28 1.85 -4.07
CA VAL A 218 25.23 1.26 -5.03
C VAL A 218 25.32 2.11 -6.28
N VAL A 219 26.51 2.61 -6.56
CA VAL A 219 26.82 3.31 -7.81
C VAL A 219 27.61 2.36 -8.71
N ARG A 220 26.98 1.96 -9.82
CA ARG A 220 27.59 1.08 -10.82
C ARG A 220 28.53 1.91 -11.72
N ARG A 221 29.82 1.86 -11.43
CA ARG A 221 30.91 2.31 -12.32
C ARG A 221 31.70 1.08 -12.78
N ALA A 222 32.87 1.27 -13.39
CA ALA A 222 33.78 0.16 -13.76
C ALA A 222 34.04 -0.79 -12.58
N THR A 223 34.10 -0.26 -11.35
CA THR A 223 34.00 -1.03 -10.10
C THR A 223 32.78 -0.54 -9.31
N PRO A 224 31.89 -1.45 -8.85
CA PRO A 224 30.75 -1.06 -8.04
C PRO A 224 31.22 -0.58 -6.66
N ARG A 225 30.73 0.58 -6.23
CA ARG A 225 31.00 1.13 -4.89
C ARG A 225 29.70 1.43 -4.16
N ILE A 226 29.70 1.19 -2.85
CA ILE A 226 28.61 1.53 -1.94
C ILE A 226 28.95 2.89 -1.32
N TYR A 227 28.01 3.82 -1.40
CA TYR A 227 28.07 5.12 -0.76
C TYR A 227 27.00 5.20 0.32
N HIS A 228 27.29 5.88 1.42
CA HIS A 228 26.33 6.12 2.49
C HIS A 228 25.68 7.49 2.30
N PHE A 229 24.36 7.49 2.18
CA PHE A 229 23.54 8.69 2.18
C PHE A 229 22.92 8.85 3.57
N MET A 230 23.45 9.81 4.32
CA MET A 230 23.03 10.10 5.69
C MET A 230 22.19 11.37 5.72
N LEU A 231 21.10 11.33 6.47
CA LEU A 231 20.22 12.47 6.70
C LEU A 231 19.61 12.38 8.10
N ASP A 232 19.43 13.50 8.77
CA ASP A 232 18.91 13.54 10.13
C ASP A 232 17.90 14.69 10.34
N SER A 233 17.35 14.78 11.55
CA SER A 233 16.35 15.78 11.91
C SER A 233 16.81 17.23 11.77
N SER A 234 18.12 17.53 11.70
CA SER A 234 18.61 18.89 11.39
C SER A 234 18.18 19.35 10.00
N SER A 235 17.97 18.41 9.08
CA SER A 235 17.52 18.65 7.71
C SER A 235 16.00 18.74 7.58
N LYS A 236 15.22 18.55 8.66
CA LYS A 236 13.75 18.60 8.64
C LYS A 236 13.22 19.88 8.02
N LYS A 237 13.85 21.03 8.31
CA LYS A 237 13.48 22.34 7.75
C LYS A 237 13.69 22.46 6.24
N LEU A 238 14.55 21.63 5.65
CA LEU A 238 14.87 21.64 4.21
C LEU A 238 13.97 20.70 3.40
N LEU A 239 13.18 19.87 4.05
CA LEU A 239 12.29 18.90 3.42
C LEU A 239 10.84 19.35 3.54
N ARG A 240 10.04 19.03 2.53
CA ARG A 240 8.59 19.25 2.63
C ARG A 240 7.99 18.15 3.51
N THR A 241 7.53 18.54 4.69
CA THR A 241 6.71 17.71 5.57
C THR A 241 5.25 17.98 5.24
N ASN A 242 4.47 16.96 4.87
CA ASN A 242 3.03 17.12 4.76
C ASN A 242 2.44 17.03 6.17
N GLU A 243 1.90 18.15 6.67
CA GLU A 243 1.12 18.21 7.92
C GLU A 243 -0.21 17.44 7.82
N GLN A 244 -0.67 17.15 6.60
CA GLN A 244 -1.66 16.12 6.37
C GLN A 244 -1.00 14.77 6.64
N ALA A 245 -0.88 14.46 7.93
CA ALA A 245 -0.87 13.12 8.45
C ALA A 245 -1.84 12.34 7.58
N VAL A 246 -1.30 11.32 6.93
CA VAL A 246 -2.07 10.27 6.29
C VAL A 246 -3.01 9.75 7.39
N LYS A 247 -4.21 10.32 7.49
CA LYS A 247 -5.37 9.78 8.22
C LYS A 247 -5.85 8.58 7.39
N LEU A 248 -4.96 7.63 7.15
CA LEU A 248 -5.40 6.31 6.74
C LEU A 248 -5.74 5.61 8.04
N THR A 249 -7.02 5.32 8.21
CA THR A 249 -7.46 4.40 9.24
C THR A 249 -6.85 3.03 9.04
N PHE A 250 -6.40 2.64 7.84
CA PHE A 250 -5.78 1.33 7.51
C PHE A 250 -4.36 1.45 6.95
N ASP A 251 -3.45 0.56 7.38
CA ASP A 251 -2.08 0.61 6.91
C ASP A 251 -1.96 0.10 5.47
N SER A 252 -2.89 -0.64 4.89
CA SER A 252 -2.86 -0.90 3.44
C SER A 252 -4.26 -1.14 2.87
N LEU A 253 -4.43 -0.90 1.55
CA LEU A 253 -5.65 -1.29 0.83
C LEU A 253 -5.92 -2.79 0.96
N LEU A 254 -4.87 -3.60 1.13
CA LEU A 254 -4.97 -5.03 1.32
C LEU A 254 -5.56 -5.38 2.69
N GLU A 255 -5.05 -4.76 3.76
CA GLU A 255 -5.58 -4.89 5.12
C GLU A 255 -7.01 -4.37 5.24
N GLU A 256 -7.31 -3.22 4.63
CA GLU A 256 -8.66 -2.66 4.62
C GLU A 256 -9.65 -3.62 3.97
N ARG A 257 -9.31 -4.14 2.78
CA ARG A 257 -10.13 -5.13 2.07
C ARG A 257 -10.28 -6.42 2.87
N PHE A 258 -9.23 -6.86 3.55
CA PHE A 258 -9.28 -8.03 4.41
C PHE A 258 -10.20 -7.80 5.61
N TYR A 259 -10.02 -6.70 6.33
CA TYR A 259 -10.80 -6.36 7.52
C TYR A 259 -12.29 -6.24 7.20
N ASN A 260 -12.64 -5.44 6.18
CA ASN A 260 -14.02 -5.28 5.73
C ASN A 260 -14.60 -6.61 5.21
N GLY A 261 -13.78 -7.40 4.50
CA GLY A 261 -14.16 -8.73 4.03
C GLY A 261 -14.44 -9.71 5.16
N PHE A 262 -13.63 -9.69 6.23
CA PHE A 262 -13.80 -10.54 7.40
C PHE A 262 -15.05 -10.19 8.19
N LEU A 263 -15.28 -8.89 8.43
CA LEU A 263 -16.49 -8.41 9.14
C LEU A 263 -17.78 -8.78 8.43
N SER A 264 -17.74 -9.00 7.12
CA SER A 264 -18.90 -9.43 6.32
C SER A 264 -19.19 -10.94 6.43
N THR A 265 -18.37 -11.71 7.14
CA THR A 265 -18.55 -13.17 7.29
C THR A 265 -19.24 -13.53 8.59
N SER A 266 -19.85 -14.72 8.64
CA SER A 266 -20.46 -15.26 9.86
C SER A 266 -19.47 -15.46 11.01
N ALA A 267 -18.17 -15.64 10.72
CA ALA A 267 -17.12 -15.79 11.73
C ALA A 267 -16.95 -14.55 12.62
N ALA A 268 -17.31 -13.35 12.12
CA ALA A 268 -17.28 -12.12 12.90
C ALA A 268 -18.29 -12.12 14.07
N ASN A 269 -19.26 -13.04 14.06
CA ASN A 269 -20.16 -13.23 15.20
C ASN A 269 -19.42 -13.83 16.39
N SER A 270 -18.49 -14.76 16.17
CA SER A 270 -17.74 -15.48 17.22
C SER A 270 -16.37 -14.88 17.51
N TRP A 271 -15.77 -14.17 16.55
CA TRP A 271 -14.43 -13.59 16.65
C TRP A 271 -14.43 -12.07 16.54
N ASP A 272 -13.77 -11.41 17.49
CA ASP A 272 -13.37 -10.01 17.38
C ASP A 272 -12.07 -9.89 16.60
N LEU A 273 -12.09 -9.06 15.55
CA LEU A 273 -10.90 -8.72 14.77
C LEU A 273 -10.31 -7.40 15.28
N ILE A 274 -9.25 -7.50 16.07
CA ILE A 274 -8.53 -6.37 16.64
C ILE A 274 -7.39 -6.00 15.68
N ARG A 275 -7.28 -4.72 15.36
CA ARG A 275 -6.23 -4.17 14.49
C ARG A 275 -5.07 -3.66 15.31
N GLU A 276 -3.86 -3.73 14.74
CA GLU A 276 -2.63 -3.23 15.36
C GLU A 276 -2.51 -3.64 16.84
N PRO A 277 -2.52 -4.94 17.14
CA PRO A 277 -2.40 -5.40 18.52
C PRO A 277 -1.06 -4.95 19.13
N ASP A 278 -0.99 -5.00 20.46
CA ASP A 278 0.24 -4.69 21.18
C ASP A 278 1.42 -5.56 20.73
N ALA A 279 2.62 -4.97 20.82
CA ALA A 279 3.85 -5.63 20.42
C ALA A 279 4.08 -6.89 21.26
N VAL A 280 4.40 -8.00 20.59
CA VAL A 280 4.70 -9.27 21.25
C VAL A 280 6.22 -9.40 21.41
N PHE A 281 6.65 -9.51 22.66
CA PHE A 281 8.04 -9.75 23.01
C PHE A 281 8.34 -11.25 22.97
N THR A 282 9.35 -11.64 22.20
CA THR A 282 9.83 -13.02 22.09
C THR A 282 11.28 -13.11 22.55
N SER A 283 11.76 -14.32 22.83
CA SER A 283 13.17 -14.58 23.10
C SER A 283 14.10 -14.17 21.95
N LYS A 284 13.56 -13.98 20.73
CA LYS A 284 14.31 -13.59 19.53
C LYS A 284 14.02 -12.15 19.07
N GLY A 285 13.36 -11.34 19.89
CA GLY A 285 13.08 -9.92 19.65
C GLY A 285 11.59 -9.56 19.68
N VAL A 286 11.26 -8.37 19.19
CA VAL A 286 9.90 -7.82 19.18
C VAL A 286 9.25 -8.04 17.81
N SER A 287 8.00 -8.49 17.80
CA SER A 287 7.17 -8.61 16.59
C SER A 287 5.83 -7.90 16.80
N ILE A 288 5.33 -7.22 15.77
CA ILE A 288 4.05 -6.49 15.83
C ILE A 288 3.18 -7.07 14.71
N PRO A 289 2.22 -7.95 15.03
CA PRO A 289 1.30 -8.51 14.04
C PRO A 289 0.38 -7.43 13.43
N ASP A 290 -0.22 -7.69 12.27
CA ASP A 290 -1.20 -6.78 11.66
C ASP A 290 -2.56 -6.84 12.37
N PHE A 291 -2.99 -8.06 12.72
CA PHE A 291 -4.28 -8.31 13.35
C PHE A 291 -4.17 -9.30 14.50
N LYS A 292 -5.16 -9.26 15.39
CA LYS A 292 -5.42 -10.27 16.42
C LYS A 292 -6.88 -10.68 16.37
N PHE A 293 -7.14 -11.96 16.17
CA PHE A 293 -8.45 -12.56 16.38
C PHE A 293 -8.59 -12.92 17.86
N LYS A 294 -9.69 -12.50 18.48
CA LYS A 294 -10.06 -12.91 19.83
C LYS A 294 -11.43 -13.56 19.81
N HIS A 295 -11.51 -14.82 20.23
CA HIS A 295 -12.79 -15.52 20.32
C HIS A 295 -13.60 -14.97 21.51
N LYS A 296 -14.87 -14.64 21.28
CA LYS A 296 -15.71 -13.93 22.27
C LYS A 296 -16.06 -14.77 23.49
N GLU A 297 -16.29 -16.07 23.31
CA GLU A 297 -16.71 -16.96 24.41
C GLU A 297 -15.51 -17.58 25.15
N THR A 298 -14.52 -18.08 24.43
CA THR A 298 -13.39 -18.83 25.01
C THR A 298 -12.21 -17.93 25.38
N GLY A 299 -12.18 -16.68 24.89
CA GLY A 299 -11.05 -15.78 25.05
C GLY A 299 -9.79 -16.19 24.27
N THR A 300 -9.87 -17.19 23.40
CA THR A 300 -8.72 -17.67 22.61
C THR A 300 -8.20 -16.55 21.69
N GLU A 301 -6.89 -16.31 21.74
CA GLU A 301 -6.23 -15.29 20.92
C GLU A 301 -5.36 -15.91 19.83
N ILE A 302 -5.50 -15.40 18.60
CA ILE A 302 -4.70 -15.82 17.44
C ILE A 302 -4.21 -14.57 16.72
N TYR A 303 -2.91 -14.48 16.49
CA TYR A 303 -2.32 -13.39 15.72
C TYR A 303 -2.38 -13.67 14.22
N PHE A 304 -2.48 -12.62 13.42
CA PHE A 304 -2.49 -12.73 11.96
C PHE A 304 -1.58 -11.69 11.34
N GLU A 305 -0.69 -12.15 10.47
CA GLU A 305 0.33 -11.34 9.81
C GLU A 305 0.19 -11.48 8.29
N ILE A 306 0.11 -10.36 7.59
CA ILE A 306 0.11 -10.28 6.13
C ILE A 306 1.50 -9.84 5.67
N VAL A 307 2.18 -10.71 4.93
CA VAL A 307 3.52 -10.45 4.40
C VAL A 307 3.39 -9.91 2.97
N GLY A 308 3.81 -8.64 2.80
CA GLY A 308 3.92 -7.94 1.52
C GLY A 308 5.13 -8.40 0.70
N TYR A 309 6.12 -7.53 0.43
CA TYR A 309 7.35 -7.95 -0.25
C TYR A 309 8.16 -8.92 0.60
N TRP A 310 8.75 -9.95 -0.02
CA TRP A 310 9.53 -10.95 0.71
C TRP A 310 10.63 -11.61 -0.13
N THR A 311 11.70 -12.02 0.56
CA THR A 311 12.71 -12.99 0.08
C THR A 311 12.62 -14.28 0.89
N GLU A 312 13.19 -15.36 0.35
CA GLU A 312 13.36 -16.60 1.10
C GLU A 312 14.08 -16.37 2.43
N GLU A 313 15.20 -15.66 2.42
CA GLU A 313 16.00 -15.42 3.61
C GLU A 313 15.24 -14.58 4.65
N TYR A 314 14.58 -13.50 4.21
CA TYR A 314 13.76 -12.65 5.08
C TYR A 314 12.62 -13.46 5.70
N LEU A 315 11.91 -14.24 4.88
CA LEU A 315 10.79 -15.03 5.33
C LEU A 315 11.23 -16.12 6.32
N ARG A 316 12.33 -16.82 6.05
CA ARG A 316 12.92 -17.81 6.98
C ARG A 316 13.27 -17.15 8.32
N LYS A 317 13.93 -15.98 8.31
CA LYS A 317 14.25 -15.22 9.53
C LYS A 317 12.98 -14.78 10.27
N LYS A 318 11.99 -14.22 9.57
CA LYS A 318 10.72 -13.75 10.16
C LYS A 318 9.98 -14.92 10.80
N LEU A 319 9.78 -16.01 10.06
CA LEU A 319 9.10 -17.20 10.56
C LEU A 319 9.85 -17.83 11.75
N SER A 320 11.19 -17.84 11.75
CA SER A 320 11.97 -18.34 12.89
C SER A 320 11.77 -17.54 14.19
N LYS A 321 11.43 -16.24 14.07
CA LYS A 321 11.06 -15.36 15.20
C LYS A 321 9.62 -15.62 15.62
N LEU A 322 8.72 -15.78 14.66
CA LEU A 322 7.31 -16.09 14.93
C LEU A 322 7.17 -17.47 15.62
N ARG A 323 8.00 -18.47 15.28
CA ARG A 323 8.08 -19.76 16.00
C ARG A 323 8.47 -19.62 17.47
N ALA A 324 9.19 -18.55 17.82
CA ALA A 324 9.58 -18.29 19.21
C ALA A 324 8.45 -17.60 20.01
N MET A 325 7.33 -17.25 19.36
CA MET A 325 6.11 -16.82 20.05
C MET A 325 5.45 -18.05 20.65
N GLN A 326 5.02 -17.95 21.91
CA GLN A 326 4.23 -19.00 22.57
C GLN A 326 2.74 -18.96 22.17
N THR A 327 2.37 -18.11 21.21
CA THR A 327 1.00 -17.85 20.79
C THR A 327 0.74 -18.35 19.37
N ASN A 328 -0.52 -18.70 19.08
CA ASN A 328 -0.93 -19.13 17.75
C ASN A 328 -0.85 -17.96 16.77
N ILE A 329 -0.19 -18.17 15.64
CA ILE A 329 -0.08 -17.17 14.58
C ILE A 329 -0.38 -17.78 13.22
N LEU A 330 -1.18 -17.08 12.44
CA LEU A 330 -1.47 -17.38 11.04
C LEU A 330 -0.73 -16.36 10.17
N VAL A 331 -0.06 -16.82 9.12
CA VAL A 331 0.70 -15.94 8.21
C VAL A 331 0.12 -16.04 6.80
N ALA A 332 -0.26 -14.91 6.21
CA ALA A 332 -0.65 -14.81 4.81
C ALA A 332 0.49 -14.20 3.99
N ILE A 333 0.88 -14.83 2.88
CA ILE A 333 2.02 -14.39 2.06
C ILE A 333 1.57 -14.14 0.61
N ASP A 334 1.87 -12.96 0.07
CA ASP A 334 1.58 -12.63 -1.33
C ASP A 334 2.63 -13.23 -2.27
N ARG A 335 2.25 -14.23 -3.06
CA ARG A 335 3.12 -14.87 -4.06
C ARG A 335 3.56 -13.90 -5.17
N SER A 336 2.77 -12.89 -5.48
CA SER A 336 3.07 -11.92 -6.55
C SER A 336 4.16 -10.92 -6.15
N LEU A 337 4.41 -10.77 -4.84
CA LEU A 337 5.43 -9.89 -4.28
C LEU A 337 6.70 -10.65 -3.87
N ALA A 338 6.84 -11.90 -4.31
CA ALA A 338 8.07 -12.66 -4.17
C ALA A 338 9.20 -11.99 -4.97
N CYS A 339 10.30 -11.67 -4.30
CA CYS A 339 11.45 -11.04 -4.94
C CYS A 339 12.33 -12.02 -5.74
N PHE A 340 11.84 -13.23 -6.03
CA PHE A 340 12.51 -14.30 -6.77
C PHE A 340 11.48 -15.18 -7.49
N ASN A 341 11.95 -16.12 -8.33
CA ASN A 341 11.06 -17.03 -9.05
C ASN A 341 10.46 -18.09 -8.10
N ALA A 342 9.27 -17.83 -7.58
CA ALA A 342 8.60 -18.61 -6.53
C ALA A 342 8.11 -20.00 -6.96
N LEU A 343 8.24 -20.38 -8.25
CA LEU A 343 7.79 -21.66 -8.81
C LEU A 343 8.48 -22.90 -8.21
N LYS A 344 9.53 -22.74 -7.41
CA LYS A 344 10.26 -23.82 -6.72
C LYS A 344 10.27 -23.70 -5.20
N PHE A 345 9.36 -22.92 -4.62
CA PHE A 345 9.42 -22.60 -3.21
C PHE A 345 8.57 -23.55 -2.37
N ASP A 346 9.22 -24.54 -1.74
CA ASP A 346 8.61 -25.39 -0.73
C ASP A 346 8.95 -24.84 0.66
N LEU A 347 7.90 -24.40 1.36
CA LEU A 347 7.99 -23.86 2.69
C LEU A 347 7.78 -25.02 3.66
N GLU A 348 8.87 -25.69 4.05
CA GLU A 348 8.87 -26.60 5.20
C GLU A 348 8.55 -25.79 6.48
N LEU A 349 7.27 -25.54 6.68
CA LEU A 349 6.74 -24.74 7.76
C LEU A 349 5.83 -25.58 8.63
N ASP A 350 6.25 -25.77 9.87
CA ASP A 350 5.43 -26.32 10.96
C ASP A 350 4.34 -25.34 11.43
N GLN A 351 4.05 -24.29 10.68
CA GLN A 351 3.09 -23.22 11.02
C GLN A 351 2.06 -23.05 9.90
N PRO A 352 0.81 -22.70 10.22
CA PRO A 352 -0.23 -22.50 9.21
C PRO A 352 0.09 -21.26 8.38
N VAL A 353 0.27 -21.47 7.07
CA VAL A 353 0.51 -20.39 6.10
C VAL A 353 -0.52 -20.43 4.98
N ILE A 354 -1.02 -19.25 4.62
CA ILE A 354 -1.93 -19.04 3.51
C ILE A 354 -1.18 -18.29 2.42
N LEU A 355 -1.04 -18.90 1.25
CA LEU A 355 -0.43 -18.24 0.10
C LEU A 355 -1.51 -17.64 -0.79
N PHE A 356 -1.38 -16.36 -1.15
CA PHE A 356 -2.36 -15.66 -1.98
C PHE A 356 -1.71 -14.83 -3.09
N SER A 357 -2.52 -14.20 -3.94
CA SER A 357 -2.05 -13.24 -4.93
C SER A 357 -3.07 -12.11 -5.07
N GLY A 358 -2.65 -10.88 -4.79
CA GLY A 358 -3.47 -9.67 -4.92
C GLY A 358 -4.54 -9.46 -3.84
N LYS A 359 -5.26 -10.51 -3.40
CA LYS A 359 -6.26 -10.43 -2.31
C LYS A 359 -6.10 -11.59 -1.34
N VAL A 360 -6.13 -11.29 -0.03
CA VAL A 360 -6.15 -12.30 1.03
C VAL A 360 -7.47 -13.10 0.98
N PRO A 361 -7.42 -14.45 0.91
CA PRO A 361 -8.62 -15.28 0.86
C PRO A 361 -9.24 -15.39 2.26
N VAL A 362 -10.23 -14.54 2.53
CA VAL A 362 -10.97 -14.51 3.81
C VAL A 362 -11.55 -15.89 4.14
N GLY A 363 -12.04 -16.63 3.14
CA GLY A 363 -12.60 -17.96 3.34
C GLY A 363 -11.59 -18.97 3.91
N ASP A 364 -10.31 -18.87 3.53
CA ASP A 364 -9.26 -19.77 4.02
C ASP A 364 -8.93 -19.46 5.48
N VAL A 365 -8.90 -18.17 5.82
CA VAL A 365 -8.73 -17.70 7.20
C VAL A 365 -9.89 -18.18 8.08
N VAL A 366 -11.13 -18.05 7.62
CA VAL A 366 -12.31 -18.53 8.35
C VAL A 366 -12.28 -20.04 8.55
N ARG A 367 -11.88 -20.82 7.54
CA ARG A 367 -11.72 -22.27 7.69
C ARG A 367 -10.64 -22.63 8.70
N PHE A 368 -9.56 -21.86 8.77
CA PHE A 368 -8.53 -22.02 9.79
C PHE A 368 -9.06 -21.73 11.19
N LEU A 369 -9.77 -20.61 11.40
CA LEU A 369 -10.38 -20.28 12.70
C LEU A 369 -11.38 -21.36 13.15
N ALA A 370 -12.23 -21.85 12.25
CA ALA A 370 -13.19 -22.91 12.54
C ALA A 370 -12.53 -24.26 12.87
N LYS A 371 -11.28 -24.49 12.43
CA LYS A 371 -10.50 -25.66 12.85
C LYS A 371 -10.01 -25.48 14.29
N ILE A 372 -9.48 -24.31 14.63
CA ILE A 372 -9.02 -24.00 15.99
C ILE A 372 -10.17 -24.06 17.00
N GLU A 373 -11.36 -23.56 16.64
CA GLU A 373 -12.56 -23.71 17.47
C GLU A 373 -12.88 -25.18 17.76
N ARG A 374 -12.92 -26.02 16.72
CA ARG A 374 -13.18 -27.46 16.88
C ARG A 374 -12.15 -28.16 17.75
N ASP A 375 -10.87 -27.84 17.57
CA ASP A 375 -9.78 -28.41 18.36
C ASP A 375 -9.87 -27.95 19.83
N ALA A 376 -10.27 -26.70 20.09
CA ALA A 376 -10.47 -26.17 21.44
C ALA A 376 -11.68 -26.81 22.14
N VAL A 377 -12.81 -26.96 21.43
CA VAL A 377 -14.01 -27.65 21.93
C VAL A 377 -13.69 -29.10 22.24
N THR A 378 -12.95 -29.80 21.38
CA THR A 378 -12.56 -31.20 21.61
C THR A 378 -11.70 -31.35 22.86
N LYS A 379 -10.69 -30.48 23.05
CA LYS A 379 -9.84 -30.50 24.25
C LYS A 379 -10.62 -30.18 25.53
N GLN A 380 -11.52 -29.19 25.50
CA GLN A 380 -12.37 -28.88 26.65
C GLN A 380 -13.31 -30.05 26.95
N ALA A 381 -13.93 -30.66 25.93
CA ALA A 381 -14.80 -31.82 26.09
C ALA A 381 -14.05 -33.03 26.66
N GLU A 382 -12.82 -33.30 26.21
CA GLU A 382 -11.96 -34.35 26.77
C GLU A 382 -11.58 -34.10 28.23
N SER A 383 -11.27 -32.84 28.59
CA SER A 383 -11.05 -32.46 29.98
C SER A 383 -12.30 -32.59 30.84
N PHE A 384 -13.49 -32.55 30.24
CA PHE A 384 -14.78 -32.63 30.93
C PHE A 384 -15.43 -34.03 30.90
N LYS A 385 -14.85 -35.00 30.16
CA LYS A 385 -15.37 -36.38 30.04
C LYS A 385 -15.45 -37.17 31.36
N GLY A 386 -15.05 -36.59 32.49
CA GLY A 386 -15.21 -37.16 33.84
C GLY A 386 -16.27 -36.50 34.71
N THR A 387 -16.91 -35.41 34.28
CA THR A 387 -17.84 -34.61 35.10
C THR A 387 -19.27 -34.80 34.60
N ARG A 388 -20.13 -35.44 35.39
CA ARG A 388 -21.57 -35.53 35.05
C ARG A 388 -22.23 -34.18 35.22
N ILE A 389 -22.90 -33.70 34.17
CA ILE A 389 -23.78 -32.53 34.22
C ILE A 389 -25.09 -33.00 34.86
N GLU A 390 -25.38 -32.52 36.07
CA GLU A 390 -26.64 -32.84 36.75
C GLU A 390 -27.74 -31.92 36.24
N LEU A 391 -28.78 -32.52 35.65
CA LEU A 391 -29.91 -31.84 35.03
C LEU A 391 -31.14 -32.00 35.92
N GLU A 392 -31.62 -30.89 36.47
CA GLU A 392 -32.88 -30.82 37.22
C GLU A 392 -33.88 -29.93 36.47
N GLY A 393 -34.99 -30.53 36.03
CA GLY A 393 -36.10 -29.82 35.41
C GLY A 393 -36.44 -30.30 34.00
N ASP A 394 -37.67 -30.02 33.56
CA ASP A 394 -38.21 -30.54 32.30
C ASP A 394 -37.70 -29.82 31.04
N ILE A 395 -37.40 -28.51 31.17
CA ILE A 395 -36.84 -27.67 30.11
C ILE A 395 -35.74 -26.81 30.73
N ILE A 396 -34.50 -27.07 30.33
CA ILE A 396 -33.31 -26.40 30.86
C ILE A 396 -32.68 -25.56 29.74
N ARG A 397 -32.40 -24.28 29.98
CA ARG A 397 -31.71 -23.46 28.97
C ARG A 397 -30.23 -23.78 29.00
N ILE A 398 -29.61 -23.93 27.82
CA ILE A 398 -28.17 -24.19 27.71
C ILE A 398 -27.36 -23.08 28.40
N LYS A 399 -27.84 -21.83 28.37
CA LYS A 399 -27.23 -20.70 29.07
C LYS A 399 -27.11 -20.91 30.59
N ASP A 400 -28.07 -21.59 31.20
CA ASP A 400 -28.06 -21.85 32.65
C ASP A 400 -27.03 -22.93 33.00
N ILE A 401 -26.85 -23.91 32.12
CA ILE A 401 -25.80 -24.95 32.23
C ILE A 401 -24.41 -24.33 32.05
N VAL A 402 -24.25 -23.47 31.04
CA VAL A 402 -23.02 -22.70 30.78
C VAL A 402 -22.66 -21.86 32.01
N ALA A 403 -23.63 -21.15 32.62
CA ALA A 403 -23.41 -20.35 33.81
C ALA A 403 -23.04 -21.20 35.04
N ARG A 404 -23.65 -22.38 35.19
CA ARG A 404 -23.43 -23.28 36.32
C ARG A 404 -22.07 -23.99 36.27
N TYR A 405 -21.62 -24.38 35.08
CA TYR A 405 -20.41 -25.19 34.90
C TYR A 405 -19.24 -24.44 34.24
N GLY A 406 -19.42 -23.18 33.82
CA GLY A 406 -18.37 -22.34 33.24
C GLY A 406 -17.82 -22.84 31.90
N ILE A 407 -18.56 -23.66 31.18
CA ILE A 407 -18.16 -24.27 29.89
C ILE A 407 -18.89 -23.61 28.72
N GLY A 408 -18.24 -23.54 27.55
CA GLY A 408 -18.84 -22.95 26.34
C GLY A 408 -20.07 -23.72 25.87
N THR A 409 -20.99 -23.03 25.18
CA THR A 409 -22.26 -23.61 24.70
C THR A 409 -22.05 -24.85 23.81
N ASP A 410 -21.03 -24.82 22.96
CA ASP A 410 -20.69 -25.92 22.07
C ASP A 410 -20.06 -27.12 22.79
N VAL A 411 -19.37 -26.90 23.91
CA VAL A 411 -18.85 -27.99 24.77
C VAL A 411 -20.01 -28.69 25.47
N VAL A 412 -21.01 -27.94 25.97
CA VAL A 412 -22.22 -28.53 26.55
C VAL A 412 -22.89 -29.46 25.54
N ARG A 413 -23.02 -29.04 24.28
CA ARG A 413 -23.60 -29.87 23.21
C ARG A 413 -22.75 -31.09 22.87
N ALA A 414 -21.43 -30.97 22.87
CA ALA A 414 -20.52 -32.06 22.55
C ALA A 414 -20.38 -33.11 23.68
N CYS A 415 -20.54 -32.68 24.94
CA CYS A 415 -20.50 -33.55 26.12
C CYS A 415 -21.87 -34.13 26.51
N PHE A 416 -22.94 -33.76 25.79
CA PHE A 416 -24.28 -34.20 26.11
C PHE A 416 -24.51 -35.64 25.67
N ASP A 417 -24.55 -36.57 26.63
CA ASP A 417 -24.76 -38.01 26.39
C ASP A 417 -25.70 -38.60 27.46
N ASP A 418 -26.77 -37.87 27.79
CA ASP A 418 -27.81 -38.36 28.71
C ASP A 418 -29.02 -38.88 27.91
N PRO A 419 -29.37 -40.19 28.00
CA PRO A 419 -30.48 -40.78 27.27
C PRO A 419 -31.86 -40.26 27.70
N GLY A 420 -31.98 -39.57 28.84
CA GLY A 420 -33.23 -39.00 29.35
C GLY A 420 -33.60 -37.64 28.75
N TYR A 421 -32.71 -36.99 28.02
CA TYR A 421 -32.87 -35.62 27.56
C TYR A 421 -32.42 -35.44 26.10
N VAL A 422 -33.03 -34.47 25.40
CA VAL A 422 -32.70 -34.12 24.02
C VAL A 422 -32.37 -32.64 23.92
N VAL A 423 -31.27 -32.33 23.25
CA VAL A 423 -30.85 -30.96 22.98
C VAL A 423 -31.62 -30.43 21.76
N PHE A 424 -32.40 -29.37 21.95
CA PHE A 424 -33.11 -28.67 20.89
C PHE A 424 -32.74 -27.18 20.86
N LYS A 425 -31.92 -26.79 19.87
CA LYS A 425 -31.39 -25.42 19.71
C LYS A 425 -30.73 -24.88 20.99
N GLU A 426 -31.44 -24.07 21.78
CA GLU A 426 -30.95 -23.40 22.99
C GLU A 426 -31.47 -24.03 24.29
N VAL A 427 -32.27 -25.09 24.21
CA VAL A 427 -32.84 -25.78 25.37
C VAL A 427 -32.55 -27.28 25.34
N VAL A 428 -32.46 -27.85 26.53
CA VAL A 428 -32.41 -29.28 26.78
C VAL A 428 -33.77 -29.68 27.33
N VAL A 429 -34.44 -30.62 26.69
CA VAL A 429 -35.82 -31.02 27.03
C VAL A 429 -35.83 -32.50 27.41
N LYS A 430 -36.55 -32.84 28.47
CA LYS A 430 -36.72 -34.23 28.90
C LYS A 430 -37.50 -35.03 27.85
N ASN A 431 -37.06 -36.25 27.56
CA ASN A 431 -37.66 -37.09 26.51
C ASN A 431 -39.14 -37.39 26.75
N GLU A 432 -39.57 -37.49 28.02
CA GLU A 432 -40.96 -37.72 28.41
C GLU A 432 -41.88 -36.58 27.94
N LEU A 433 -41.43 -35.32 28.06
CA LEU A 433 -42.20 -34.15 27.59
C LEU A 433 -42.36 -34.11 26.07
N LEU A 434 -41.38 -34.61 25.33
CA LEU A 434 -41.44 -34.69 23.87
C LEU A 434 -42.44 -35.74 23.37
N GLN A 435 -42.73 -36.76 24.19
CA GLN A 435 -43.74 -37.78 23.87
C GLN A 435 -45.16 -37.31 24.16
N GLU A 436 -45.36 -36.38 25.10
CA GLU A 436 -46.68 -35.80 25.41
C GLU A 436 -47.15 -34.75 24.39
N VAL A 437 -46.25 -34.16 23.60
CA VAL A 437 -46.53 -33.09 22.63
C VAL A 437 -46.74 -33.62 21.20
N LYS A 438 -46.75 -34.96 21.02
CA LYS A 438 -46.84 -35.59 19.68
C LYS A 438 -48.26 -35.74 19.15
#